data_AF-A0A8I0GKU9-F1
#
_entry.id   AF-A0A8I0GKU9-F1
#
_cell.length_a   1.000
_cell.length_b   1.000
_cell.length_c   1.000
_cell.angle_alpha   90.00
_cell.angle_beta   90.00
_cell.angle_gamma   90.00
#
_symmetry.space_group_name_H-M   'P 1'
#
loop_
_entity.id
_entity.type
_entity.pdbx_description
1 polymer ?
#
loop_
_entity_poly.entity_id
_entity_poly.type
_entity_poly.pdbx_seq_one_letter_code
_entity_poly.pdbx_strand_id
1 'polypeptide(L)'
;MADKERHYCLFMDGTKHNRNAGCRAHDNAYGIYGGGSERERRAADLALFRHMRSNRDPLALVVLFFVTFYGWFFFNYHGSPWHGQLSRKLFPNY
;
A
#
# COMPACT_ATOMS: atom_id res chain seq x y z
N MET A 1 13.77 18.34 18.24
CA MET A 1 12.68 17.34 18.15
C MET A 1 12.85 16.66 16.81
N ALA A 2 13.41 15.45 16.77
CA ALA A 2 13.56 14.74 15.51
C ALA A 2 12.15 14.40 15.00
N ASP A 3 11.80 14.95 13.84
CA ASP A 3 10.61 14.59 13.08
C ASP A 3 10.53 13.06 13.06
N LYS A 4 9.58 12.47 13.80
CA LYS A 4 9.35 11.02 13.76
C LYS A 4 8.83 10.75 12.36
N GLU A 5 9.73 10.33 11.47
CA GLU A 5 9.38 9.88 10.13
C GLU A 5 8.15 8.99 10.24
N ARG A 6 7.06 9.41 9.60
CA ARG A 6 5.79 8.68 9.66
C ARG A 6 6.07 7.25 9.17
N HIS A 7 5.79 6.27 10.02
CA HIS A 7 5.94 4.87 9.65
C HIS A 7 4.76 4.49 8.75
N TYR A 8 5.02 4.38 7.45
CA TYR A 8 4.02 4.00 6.45
C TYR A 8 3.85 2.48 6.35
N CYS A 9 4.83 1.70 6.82
CA CYS A 9 4.73 0.24 6.77
C CYS A 9 3.96 -0.30 7.99
N LEU A 10 2.77 -0.86 7.74
CA LEU A 10 2.03 -1.62 8.75
C LEU A 10 2.66 -3.01 8.92
N PHE A 11 2.84 -3.47 10.16
CA PHE A 11 3.40 -4.80 10.51
C PHE A 11 4.86 -5.07 10.08
N MET A 12 5.61 -4.04 9.64
CA MET A 12 7.02 -4.18 9.29
C MET A 12 7.83 -2.98 9.77
N ASP A 13 9.09 -3.23 10.10
CA ASP A 13 10.05 -2.16 10.39
C ASP A 13 10.40 -1.39 9.11
N GLY A 14 9.85 -0.18 8.97
CA GLY A 14 10.06 0.71 7.84
C GLY A 14 11.50 1.22 7.68
N THR A 15 12.31 1.19 8.74
CA THR A 15 13.70 1.68 8.71
C THR A 15 14.65 0.72 8.01
N LYS A 16 14.24 -0.54 7.85
CA LYS A 16 15.02 -1.59 7.20
C LYS A 16 14.75 -1.64 5.71
N HIS A 17 15.77 -1.95 4.92
CA HIS A 17 15.66 -2.19 3.47
C HIS A 17 14.94 -1.08 2.68
N ASN A 18 14.97 0.17 3.17
CA ASN A 18 14.26 1.30 2.57
C ASN A 18 12.75 1.01 2.34
N ARG A 19 12.15 0.25 3.25
CA ARG A 19 10.73 -0.13 3.21
C ARG A 19 9.83 1.09 3.34
N ASN A 20 10.17 2.06 4.19
CA ASN A 20 9.31 3.22 4.44
C ASN A 20 9.02 4.02 3.16
N ALA A 21 10.01 4.19 2.29
CA ALA A 21 9.82 4.87 1.00
C ALA A 21 8.88 4.08 0.08
N GLY A 22 9.01 2.74 0.06
CA GLY A 22 8.13 1.86 -0.72
C GLY A 22 6.69 1.90 -0.20
N CYS A 23 6.50 1.74 1.11
CA CYS A 23 5.18 1.81 1.75
C CYS A 23 4.53 3.19 1.56
N ARG A 24 5.30 4.28 1.65
CA ARG A 24 4.79 5.63 1.37
C ARG A 24 4.29 5.77 -0.07
N ALA A 25 5.06 5.27 -1.04
CA ALA A 25 4.65 5.29 -2.44
C ALA A 25 3.40 4.43 -2.69
N HIS A 26 3.32 3.27 -2.04
CA HIS A 26 2.18 2.36 -2.10
C HIS A 26 0.91 3.00 -1.49
N ASP A 27 0.97 3.53 -0.27
CA ASP A 27 -0.14 4.23 0.38
C ASP A 27 -0.65 5.43 -0.43
N ASN A 28 0.27 6.19 -1.02
CA ASN A 28 -0.09 7.31 -1.90
C ASN A 28 -0.85 6.84 -3.13
N ALA A 29 -0.40 5.75 -3.76
CA ALA A 29 -1.07 5.14 -4.92
C ALA A 29 -2.39 4.48 -4.55
N TYR A 30 -2.54 4.00 -3.30
CA TYR A 30 -3.73 3.33 -2.81
C TYR A 30 -4.86 4.29 -2.43
N GLY A 31 -4.57 5.47 -1.90
CA GLY A 31 -5.61 6.32 -1.32
C GLY A 31 -5.41 7.83 -1.39
N ILE A 32 -4.23 8.35 -1.05
CA ILE A 32 -4.07 9.81 -0.79
C ILE A 32 -3.99 10.63 -2.09
N TYR A 33 -3.25 10.14 -3.08
CA TYR A 33 -3.02 10.82 -4.37
C TYR A 33 -3.42 9.97 -5.59
N GLY A 34 -3.68 8.67 -5.36
CA GLY A 34 -4.10 7.73 -6.38
C GLY A 34 -5.49 7.15 -6.11
N GLY A 35 -5.60 5.84 -6.30
CA GLY A 35 -6.87 5.13 -6.46
C GLY A 35 -7.10 4.76 -7.93
N GLY A 36 -8.23 4.13 -8.22
CA GLY A 36 -8.56 3.73 -9.58
C GLY A 36 -9.27 2.38 -9.70
N SER A 37 -8.86 1.60 -10.67
CA SER A 37 -9.34 0.25 -10.96
C SER A 37 -8.45 -0.82 -10.32
N GLU A 38 -8.90 -2.07 -10.34
CA GLU A 38 -8.08 -3.23 -9.94
C GLU A 38 -6.72 -3.28 -10.64
N ARG A 39 -6.63 -2.74 -11.87
CA ARG A 39 -5.38 -2.68 -12.63
C ARG A 39 -4.38 -1.73 -11.98
N GLU A 40 -4.82 -0.57 -11.52
CA GLU A 40 -3.97 0.41 -10.82
C GLU A 40 -3.54 -0.10 -9.46
N ARG A 41 -4.45 -0.77 -8.73
CA ARG A 41 -4.11 -1.48 -7.49
C ARG A 41 -2.98 -2.48 -7.71
N ARG A 42 -3.12 -3.36 -8.71
CA ARG A 42 -2.10 -4.36 -9.04
C ARG A 42 -0.80 -3.72 -9.50
N ALA A 43 -0.86 -2.59 -10.20
CA ALA A 43 0.33 -1.83 -10.58
C ALA A 43 1.06 -1.26 -9.34
N ALA A 44 0.33 -0.74 -8.36
CA ALA A 44 0.88 -0.28 -7.10
C ALA A 44 1.51 -1.42 -6.28
N ASP A 45 0.86 -2.57 -6.21
CA ASP A 45 1.38 -3.77 -5.52
C ASP A 45 2.68 -4.27 -6.14
N LEU A 46 2.72 -4.33 -7.48
CA LEU A 46 3.92 -4.72 -8.22
C LEU A 46 5.03 -3.67 -8.11
N ALA A 47 4.70 -2.37 -8.03
CA ALA A 47 5.68 -1.32 -7.80
C ALA A 47 6.35 -1.47 -6.42
N LEU A 48 5.57 -1.74 -5.37
CA LEU A 48 6.09 -2.03 -4.04
C LEU A 48 6.97 -3.29 -4.06
N PHE A 49 6.52 -4.37 -4.69
CA PHE A 49 7.32 -5.58 -4.84
C PHE A 49 8.66 -5.33 -5.54
N ARG A 50 8.65 -4.59 -6.65
CA ARG A 50 9.87 -4.25 -7.40
C ARG A 50 10.83 -3.43 -6.54
N HIS A 51 10.33 -2.45 -5.78
CA HIS A 51 11.13 -1.65 -4.85
C HIS A 51 11.73 -2.49 -3.73
N MET A 52 10.93 -3.36 -3.10
CA MET A 52 11.44 -4.25 -2.05
C MET A 52 12.47 -5.24 -2.60
N ARG A 53 12.24 -5.78 -3.80
CA ARG A 53 13.16 -6.68 -4.47
C ARG A 53 14.47 -5.99 -4.88
N SER A 54 14.43 -4.75 -5.36
CA SER A 54 15.65 -3.98 -5.66
C SER A 54 16.46 -3.68 -4.40
N ASN A 55 15.79 -3.55 -3.24
CA ASN A 55 16.43 -3.39 -1.93
C ASN A 55 16.82 -4.73 -1.25
N ARG A 56 16.75 -5.85 -1.99
CA ARG A 56 17.08 -7.21 -1.52
C ARG A 56 16.32 -7.62 -0.26
N ASP A 57 15.07 -7.20 -0.17
CA ASP A 57 14.22 -7.50 0.97
C ASP A 57 13.68 -8.94 0.89
N PRO A 58 13.95 -9.81 1.88
CA PRO A 58 13.41 -11.17 1.88
C PRO A 58 11.87 -11.20 2.01
N LEU A 59 11.26 -10.14 2.53
CA LEU A 59 9.80 -10.05 2.68
C LEU A 59 9.08 -9.62 1.42
N ALA A 60 9.78 -9.29 0.31
CA ALA A 60 9.14 -8.76 -0.89
C ALA A 60 7.97 -9.63 -1.41
N LEU A 61 8.15 -10.96 -1.47
CA LEU A 61 7.10 -11.88 -1.91
C LEU A 61 5.96 -11.99 -0.89
N VAL A 62 6.28 -12.01 0.40
CA VAL A 62 5.30 -12.07 1.48
C VAL A 62 4.42 -10.82 1.44
N VAL A 63 5.04 -9.65 1.32
CA VAL A 63 4.32 -8.37 1.21
C VAL A 63 3.45 -8.34 -0.03
N LEU A 64 3.97 -8.76 -1.20
CA LEU A 64 3.19 -8.86 -2.42
C LEU A 64 1.94 -9.72 -2.24
N PHE A 65 2.07 -10.87 -1.57
CA PHE A 65 0.92 -11.72 -1.24
C PHE A 65 -0.09 -10.96 -0.39
N PHE A 66 0.32 -10.35 0.72
CA PHE A 66 -0.59 -9.61 1.60
C PHE A 66 -1.30 -8.45 0.90
N VAL A 67 -0.57 -7.60 0.17
CA VAL A 67 -1.21 -6.46 -0.53
C VAL A 67 -2.11 -6.93 -1.67
N THR A 68 -1.79 -8.05 -2.33
CA THR A 68 -2.66 -8.61 -3.38
C THR A 68 -3.97 -9.14 -2.78
N PHE A 69 -3.91 -9.87 -1.68
CA PHE A 69 -5.07 -10.54 -1.07
C PHE A 69 -5.91 -9.66 -0.15
N TYR A 70 -5.31 -8.68 0.52
CA TYR A 70 -5.98 -7.80 1.49
C TYR A 70 -6.02 -6.34 1.05
N GLY A 71 -5.21 -5.93 0.07
CA GLY A 71 -5.12 -4.53 -0.35
C GLY A 71 -6.40 -3.98 -0.98
N TRP A 72 -7.23 -4.81 -1.61
CA TRP A 72 -8.54 -4.40 -2.14
C TRP A 72 -9.45 -3.80 -1.05
N PHE A 73 -9.26 -4.14 0.22
CA PHE A 73 -10.03 -3.57 1.32
C PHE A 73 -9.69 -2.11 1.62
N PHE A 74 -8.43 -1.72 1.39
CA PHE A 74 -7.89 -0.40 1.69
C PHE A 74 -7.72 0.48 0.45
N PHE A 75 -7.80 -0.10 -0.75
CA PHE A 75 -7.67 0.62 -2.00
C PHE A 75 -8.88 1.52 -2.27
N ASN A 76 -8.62 2.74 -2.73
CA ASN A 76 -9.65 3.70 -3.11
C ASN A 76 -10.08 3.49 -4.57
N TYR A 77 -11.18 2.78 -4.79
CA TYR A 77 -11.63 2.47 -6.15
C TYR A 77 -12.33 3.66 -6.82
N HIS A 78 -12.04 3.97 -8.09
CA HIS A 78 -12.65 5.07 -8.84
C HIS A 78 -13.43 4.54 -10.05
N GLY A 79 -14.36 3.58 -9.87
CA GLY A 79 -15.11 3.00 -10.99
C GLY A 79 -16.43 2.34 -10.61
N SER A 80 -17.02 1.61 -11.56
CA SER A 80 -18.16 0.72 -11.33
C SER A 80 -17.70 -0.74 -11.37
N PRO A 81 -18.18 -1.63 -10.47
CA PRO A 81 -19.22 -1.40 -9.47
C PRO A 81 -18.71 -0.82 -8.13
N TRP A 82 -17.40 -0.68 -7.94
CA TRP A 82 -16.80 -0.23 -6.68
C TRP A 82 -16.24 1.19 -6.77
N HIS A 83 -16.81 2.09 -5.98
CA HIS A 83 -16.35 3.48 -5.85
C HIS A 83 -16.02 3.82 -4.40
N GLY A 84 -14.87 4.42 -4.11
CA GLY A 84 -14.38 4.72 -2.79
C GLY A 84 -13.61 3.56 -2.12
N GLN A 85 -13.12 3.83 -0.91
CA GLN A 85 -12.39 2.87 -0.10
C GLN A 85 -13.35 1.99 0.72
N LEU A 86 -13.24 0.67 0.58
CA LEU A 86 -14.14 -0.29 1.23
C LEU A 86 -14.11 -0.19 2.76
N SER A 87 -12.91 -0.04 3.32
CA SER A 87 -12.69 0.17 4.77
C SER A 87 -13.46 1.37 5.29
N ARG A 88 -13.50 2.48 4.55
CA ARG A 88 -14.27 3.68 4.93
C ARG A 88 -15.78 3.47 4.84
N LYS A 89 -16.24 2.58 3.95
CA LYS A 89 -17.67 2.25 3.85
C LYS A 89 -18.15 1.32 4.96
N LEU A 90 -17.32 0.34 5.32
CA LEU A 90 -17.66 -0.65 6.36
C LEU A 90 -17.36 -0.14 7.77
N PHE A 91 -16.36 0.74 7.91
CA PHE A 91 -15.96 1.36 9.17
C PHE A 91 -15.94 2.90 9.01
N PRO A 92 -17.10 3.55 8.88
CA PRO A 92 -17.18 5.00 8.64
C PRO A 92 -16.75 5.85 9.84
N ASN A 93 -16.64 5.26 11.03
CA ASN A 93 -16.33 5.95 12.29
C ASN A 93 -14.88 5.72 12.78
N TYR A 94 -13.99 5.18 11.95
CA TYR A 94 -12.59 4.89 12.26
C TYR A 94 -11.62 5.65 11.35
#